data_AF-A0A2U1PTT2-F1
#
_entry.id   AF-A0A2U1PTT2-F1
#
_cell.length_a   1.000
_cell.length_b   1.000
_cell.length_c   1.000
_cell.angle_alpha   90.00
_cell.angle_beta   90.00
_cell.angle_gamma   90.00
#
_symmetry.space_group_name_H-M   'P 1'
#
loop_
_entity.id
_entity.type
_entity.pdbx_description
1 polymer ?
#
loop_
_entity_poly.entity_id
_entity_poly.type
_entity_poly.pdbx_seq_one_letter_code
_entity_poly.pdbx_strand_id
1 'polypeptide(L)'
;MTTFLLSSSSLSTINRRIPYSIKSYLHHPLNNTTTLSYYSKTRLSSSSCHTTLKTTTAIKAVLSDQQQYSKVGAQTVGSVPSDQLLQGVQLAANTGAQVVMEAVNKPRNISYKGLTDLVTDTDKMSEAAILSVVRKNFPDHLILGEEGGVIGDSSSDYLWCIDPLDGTTNFAHGYPSFAVSVGVLFKGKPASAAVVEFVGGAMCWNTRIFSAVAGGGAFCNGQKIHVSQTDNVERSLLVTGFGYEHDDPWATNMNLFKEYTDISRGVRRLGAAAVDMCHVALGIVEAYWEYRLKPWDMAAGVLIVEEAGGAVSRMDGGKFTVFDRSLLVSNGVLHAKLLEKIGPATEELKGKGIDFSLWYKPDDYNTEI
;
A
#
# COMPACT_ATOMS: atom_id res chain seq x y z
N MET A 1 38.99 -48.69 34.52
CA MET A 1 38.83 -48.93 35.97
C MET A 1 37.64 -48.11 36.45
N THR A 2 36.74 -48.72 37.24
CA THR A 2 35.86 -48.11 38.27
C THR A 2 35.08 -46.83 37.89
N THR A 3 33.78 -46.78 37.59
CA THR A 3 32.53 -47.41 38.12
C THR A 3 31.93 -46.72 39.37
N PHE A 4 30.58 -46.61 39.39
CA PHE A 4 29.59 -46.34 40.46
C PHE A 4 28.77 -45.03 40.27
N LEU A 5 27.50 -45.12 39.83
CA LEU A 5 26.22 -45.39 40.57
C LEU A 5 25.67 -44.10 41.25
N LEU A 6 24.37 -43.79 41.31
CA LEU A 6 23.09 -44.46 40.98
C LEU A 6 22.19 -43.44 40.20
N SER A 7 20.85 -43.50 40.02
CA SER A 7 19.76 -44.18 40.72
C SER A 7 18.52 -44.53 39.84
N SER A 8 17.44 -44.90 40.53
CA SER A 8 16.07 -45.35 40.17
C SER A 8 15.06 -44.19 40.03
N SER A 9 13.86 -44.33 39.46
CA SER A 9 12.89 -45.44 39.64
C SER A 9 11.80 -45.51 38.53
N SER A 10 11.05 -46.61 38.49
CA SER A 10 10.09 -46.95 37.42
C SER A 10 8.84 -47.70 37.93
N LEU A 11 7.85 -47.85 37.04
CA LEU A 11 6.63 -48.70 37.11
C LEU A 11 5.46 -48.11 37.96
N SER A 12 4.18 -48.33 37.60
CA SER A 12 3.60 -49.46 36.86
C SER A 12 2.34 -49.12 36.01
N THR A 13 2.02 -50.01 35.07
CA THR A 13 0.83 -50.00 34.19
C THR A 13 -0.41 -50.61 34.83
N ILE A 14 -1.61 -50.04 34.55
CA ILE A 14 -2.90 -50.78 34.56
C ILE A 14 -3.70 -50.48 33.29
N ASN A 15 -4.37 -51.52 32.77
CA ASN A 15 -5.05 -51.58 31.48
C ASN A 15 -6.57 -51.75 31.69
N ARG A 16 -7.44 -51.00 30.99
CA ARG A 16 -8.91 -51.25 30.91
C ARG A 16 -9.55 -50.66 29.64
N ARG A 17 -10.57 -51.37 29.13
CA ARG A 17 -11.33 -51.10 27.88
C ARG A 17 -12.75 -50.54 28.17
N ILE A 18 -13.55 -50.44 27.09
CA ILE A 18 -15.03 -50.39 26.99
C ILE A 18 -15.63 -48.96 27.21
N PRO A 19 -16.81 -48.59 26.64
CA PRO A 19 -17.08 -48.32 25.21
C PRO A 19 -17.67 -46.91 24.94
N TYR A 20 -17.83 -46.53 23.66
CA TYR A 20 -18.80 -45.48 23.27
C TYR A 20 -20.16 -46.10 22.90
N SER A 21 -21.24 -45.48 23.37
CA SER A 21 -22.63 -45.93 23.18
C SER A 21 -23.38 -45.09 22.16
N ILE A 22 -24.24 -45.73 21.38
CA ILE A 22 -25.10 -45.13 20.36
C ILE A 22 -26.43 -44.71 21.00
N LYS A 23 -26.92 -43.49 20.73
CA LYS A 23 -28.36 -43.21 20.73
C LYS A 23 -28.78 -42.35 19.55
N SER A 24 -29.66 -42.95 18.75
CA SER A 24 -30.42 -42.39 17.64
C SER A 24 -31.59 -41.53 18.14
N TYR A 25 -31.97 -40.50 17.38
CA TYR A 25 -33.37 -40.08 17.27
C TYR A 25 -33.70 -39.69 15.83
N LEU A 26 -34.56 -40.52 15.21
CA LEU A 26 -35.36 -40.20 14.03
C LEU A 26 -36.80 -40.06 14.51
N HIS A 27 -37.54 -39.05 14.06
CA HIS A 27 -38.93 -39.25 13.62
C HIS A 27 -39.46 -38.03 12.84
N HIS A 28 -39.88 -38.28 11.60
CA HIS A 28 -40.74 -37.41 10.78
C HIS A 28 -42.21 -37.51 11.27
N PRO A 29 -43.09 -36.58 10.84
CA PRO A 29 -43.97 -36.93 9.71
C PRO A 29 -43.94 -35.92 8.54
N LEU A 30 -44.66 -36.30 7.48
CA LEU A 30 -44.83 -35.59 6.21
C LEU A 30 -46.13 -34.76 6.22
N ASN A 31 -46.20 -33.70 5.40
CA ASN A 31 -47.24 -33.51 4.35
C ASN A 31 -47.21 -32.09 3.76
N ASN A 32 -46.89 -31.96 2.46
CA ASN A 32 -47.92 -31.69 1.45
C ASN A 32 -47.36 -31.57 0.02
N THR A 33 -48.04 -32.25 -0.90
CA THR A 33 -47.87 -32.19 -2.35
C THR A 33 -48.45 -30.90 -2.94
N THR A 34 -47.73 -30.23 -3.85
CA THR A 34 -48.36 -29.51 -4.97
C THR A 34 -47.52 -29.64 -6.26
N THR A 35 -48.21 -30.05 -7.31
CA THR A 35 -47.79 -30.37 -8.69
C THR A 35 -46.85 -29.40 -9.43
N LEU A 36 -45.91 -29.98 -10.20
CA LEU A 36 -45.35 -29.40 -11.42
C LEU A 36 -46.44 -29.21 -12.49
N SER A 37 -46.37 -28.13 -13.28
CA SER A 37 -47.01 -28.07 -14.59
C SER A 37 -46.04 -27.51 -15.65
N TYR A 38 -45.92 -28.26 -16.75
CA TYR A 38 -45.30 -27.79 -17.99
C TYR A 38 -46.26 -26.84 -18.70
N TYR A 39 -45.74 -25.78 -19.33
CA TYR A 39 -46.32 -25.28 -20.58
C TYR A 39 -45.23 -24.82 -21.55
N SER A 40 -45.46 -25.06 -22.84
CA SER A 40 -44.50 -24.80 -23.90
C SER A 40 -45.10 -23.92 -25.00
N LYS A 41 -44.22 -23.08 -25.58
CA LYS A 41 -44.29 -22.42 -26.90
C LYS A 41 -45.66 -22.03 -27.49
N THR A 42 -45.76 -20.74 -27.80
CA THR A 42 -46.37 -20.30 -29.06
C THR A 42 -45.52 -19.20 -29.70
N ARG A 43 -45.19 -19.34 -30.99
CA ARG A 43 -44.70 -18.24 -31.84
C ARG A 43 -45.90 -17.49 -32.40
N LEU A 44 -45.74 -16.20 -32.67
CA LEU A 44 -46.29 -15.51 -33.84
C LEU A 44 -45.45 -14.26 -34.16
N SER A 45 -45.66 -13.65 -35.32
CA SER A 45 -44.60 -13.02 -36.12
C SER A 45 -44.66 -11.49 -36.25
N SER A 46 -43.47 -10.88 -36.24
CA SER A 46 -43.02 -9.70 -37.01
C SER A 46 -44.03 -8.59 -37.41
N SER A 47 -43.73 -7.37 -36.98
CA SER A 47 -43.78 -6.18 -37.86
C SER A 47 -42.59 -5.26 -37.53
N SER A 48 -41.96 -4.67 -38.55
CA SER A 48 -40.75 -3.88 -38.41
C SER A 48 -41.03 -2.40 -38.13
N CYS A 49 -40.20 -1.78 -37.29
CA CYS A 49 -40.02 -0.34 -37.29
C CYS A 49 -38.52 -0.04 -37.25
N HIS A 50 -38.00 0.61 -38.30
CA HIS A 50 -36.59 1.00 -38.38
C HIS A 50 -36.38 2.38 -37.75
N THR A 51 -35.69 2.43 -36.61
CA THR A 51 -35.07 3.66 -36.11
C THR A 51 -33.55 3.54 -36.19
N THR A 52 -32.98 4.19 -37.19
CA THR A 52 -31.55 4.16 -37.49
C THR A 52 -30.75 4.99 -36.49
N LEU A 53 -30.33 4.37 -35.38
CA LEU A 53 -29.33 4.96 -34.49
C LEU A 53 -27.97 4.99 -35.20
N LYS A 54 -27.57 6.18 -35.63
CA LYS A 54 -26.26 6.44 -36.25
C LYS A 54 -25.16 6.18 -35.22
N THR A 55 -24.45 5.07 -35.35
CA THR A 55 -23.21 4.80 -34.63
C THR A 55 -22.13 5.75 -35.13
N THR A 56 -21.93 6.88 -34.44
CA THR A 56 -20.87 7.83 -34.77
C THR A 56 -19.49 7.21 -34.53
N THR A 57 -18.61 7.34 -35.51
CA THR A 57 -17.26 6.74 -35.60
C THR A 57 -16.25 7.29 -34.57
N ALA A 58 -16.72 7.97 -33.52
CA ALA A 58 -15.90 8.75 -32.59
C ALA A 58 -15.21 7.92 -31.48
N ILE A 59 -15.65 6.68 -31.23
CA ILE A 59 -15.09 5.84 -30.15
C ILE A 59 -13.78 5.13 -30.56
N LYS A 60 -13.49 5.02 -31.87
CA LYS A 60 -12.27 4.36 -32.39
C LYS A 60 -11.02 5.26 -32.46
N ALA A 61 -11.10 6.50 -31.99
CA ALA A 61 -9.99 7.45 -32.01
C ALA A 61 -9.26 7.61 -30.66
N VAL A 62 -9.76 7.00 -29.56
CA VAL A 62 -9.10 7.02 -28.24
C VAL A 62 -8.07 5.89 -28.15
N LEU A 63 -7.09 5.92 -29.05
CA LEU A 63 -5.90 5.07 -29.04
C LEU A 63 -4.66 5.97 -29.15
N SER A 64 -4.51 6.87 -28.18
CA SER A 64 -3.33 7.72 -28.00
C SER A 64 -3.14 8.16 -26.54
N ASP A 65 -3.49 7.31 -25.57
CA ASP A 65 -3.57 7.68 -24.14
C ASP A 65 -2.28 7.41 -23.31
N GLN A 66 -1.11 7.42 -23.95
CA GLN A 66 0.18 7.36 -23.23
C GLN A 66 0.54 8.68 -22.51
N GLN A 67 -0.38 9.66 -22.45
CA GLN A 67 -0.07 11.02 -22.00
C GLN A 67 -1.16 11.69 -21.15
N GLN A 68 -2.10 10.92 -20.58
CA GLN A 68 -3.22 11.49 -19.82
C GLN A 68 -2.82 12.03 -18.43
N TYR A 69 -1.83 11.42 -17.78
CA TYR A 69 -1.36 11.79 -16.44
C TYR A 69 0.04 12.39 -16.50
N SER A 70 0.24 13.53 -15.82
CA SER A 70 1.53 14.22 -15.79
C SER A 70 2.51 13.44 -14.92
N LYS A 71 3.76 13.28 -15.37
CA LYS A 71 4.84 12.74 -14.53
C LYS A 71 4.98 13.54 -13.24
N VAL A 72 5.06 12.82 -12.12
CA VAL A 72 5.25 13.39 -10.77
C VAL A 72 6.72 13.33 -10.35
N GLY A 73 7.49 12.37 -10.89
CA GLY A 73 8.93 12.27 -10.67
C GLY A 73 9.70 13.47 -11.25
N ALA A 74 10.85 13.78 -10.64
CA ALA A 74 11.71 14.85 -11.09
C ALA A 74 12.27 14.55 -12.50
N GLN A 75 12.45 15.57 -13.34
CA GLN A 75 13.10 15.38 -14.65
C GLN A 75 14.61 15.17 -14.54
N THR A 76 15.19 15.58 -13.41
CA THR A 76 16.63 15.45 -13.09
C THR A 76 16.75 15.24 -11.58
N VAL A 77 17.83 14.59 -11.14
CA VAL A 77 18.17 14.47 -9.70
C VAL A 77 18.90 15.69 -9.14
N GLY A 78 19.03 16.78 -9.90
CA GLY A 78 19.73 18.00 -9.50
C GLY A 78 21.26 17.92 -9.65
N SER A 79 21.99 18.52 -8.70
CA SER A 79 23.45 18.57 -8.68
C SER A 79 24.10 17.30 -8.11
N VAL A 80 23.39 16.54 -7.29
CA VAL A 80 23.85 15.25 -6.75
C VAL A 80 23.73 14.16 -7.82
N PRO A 81 24.81 13.39 -8.12
CA PRO A 81 24.76 12.25 -9.03
C PRO A 81 23.66 11.22 -8.67
N SER A 82 23.00 10.66 -9.68
CA SER A 82 21.86 9.75 -9.49
C SER A 82 22.23 8.45 -8.78
N ASP A 83 23.44 7.95 -9.02
CA ASP A 83 24.00 6.78 -8.33
C ASP A 83 24.33 7.09 -6.86
N GLN A 84 24.90 8.26 -6.57
CA GLN A 84 25.13 8.71 -5.20
C GLN A 84 23.81 8.90 -4.42
N LEU A 85 22.79 9.49 -5.05
CA LEU A 85 21.48 9.70 -4.43
C LEU A 85 20.75 8.37 -4.17
N LEU A 86 20.83 7.43 -5.13
CA LEU A 86 20.27 6.08 -4.99
C LEU A 86 20.97 5.26 -3.90
N GLN A 87 22.31 5.31 -3.84
CA GLN A 87 23.08 4.70 -2.76
C GLN A 87 22.72 5.33 -1.40
N GLY A 88 22.48 6.64 -1.37
CA GLY A 88 22.02 7.38 -0.19
C GLY A 88 20.71 6.85 0.38
N VAL A 89 19.64 6.82 -0.43
CA VAL A 89 18.33 6.30 0.03
C VAL A 89 18.39 4.81 0.39
N GLN A 90 19.12 4.00 -0.38
CA GLN A 90 19.27 2.57 -0.10
C GLN A 90 20.03 2.32 1.21
N LEU A 91 21.13 3.05 1.47
CA LEU A 91 21.88 2.92 2.71
C LEU A 91 21.03 3.36 3.91
N ALA A 92 20.34 4.50 3.79
CA ALA A 92 19.51 5.05 4.85
C ALA A 92 18.36 4.09 5.22
N ALA A 93 17.59 3.62 4.22
CA ALA A 93 16.47 2.69 4.45
C ALA A 93 16.94 1.32 5.01
N ASN A 94 18.06 0.77 4.53
CA ASN A 94 18.62 -0.47 5.08
C ASN A 94 19.09 -0.28 6.53
N THR A 95 19.63 0.88 6.89
CA THR A 95 20.08 1.17 8.27
C THR A 95 18.90 1.29 9.24
N GLY A 96 17.81 1.95 8.86
CA GLY A 96 16.56 1.90 9.64
C GLY A 96 15.99 0.49 9.75
N ALA A 97 15.95 -0.25 8.63
CA ALA A 97 15.43 -1.61 8.61
C ALA A 97 16.23 -2.60 9.47
N GLN A 98 17.54 -2.38 9.70
CA GLN A 98 18.32 -3.17 10.66
C GLN A 98 17.78 -3.01 12.09
N VAL A 99 17.46 -1.78 12.50
CA VAL A 99 16.87 -1.49 13.83
C VAL A 99 15.51 -2.19 13.97
N VAL A 100 14.64 -2.08 12.96
CA VAL A 100 13.32 -2.74 12.96
C VAL A 100 13.48 -4.26 13.01
N MET A 101 14.41 -4.84 12.24
CA MET A 101 14.70 -6.29 12.23
C MET A 101 15.22 -6.81 13.58
N GLU A 102 15.94 -6.00 14.36
CA GLU A 102 16.29 -6.37 15.73
C GLU A 102 15.07 -6.35 16.67
N ALA A 103 13.98 -5.68 16.32
CA ALA A 103 12.81 -5.49 17.17
C ALA A 103 11.62 -6.44 16.85
N VAL A 104 11.48 -6.91 15.61
CA VAL A 104 10.30 -7.70 15.14
C VAL A 104 9.90 -8.89 16.03
N ASN A 105 10.85 -9.57 16.68
CA ASN A 105 10.61 -10.73 17.56
C ASN A 105 10.75 -10.41 19.07
N LYS A 106 11.02 -9.16 19.46
CA LYS A 106 11.10 -8.78 20.89
C LYS A 106 9.70 -8.79 21.53
N PRO A 107 9.59 -9.12 22.84
CA PRO A 107 8.32 -9.05 23.57
C PRO A 107 7.76 -7.62 23.59
N ARG A 108 6.46 -7.47 23.36
CA ARG A 108 5.76 -6.18 23.29
C ARG A 108 4.87 -5.97 24.52
N ASN A 109 5.01 -4.83 25.17
CA ASN A 109 4.06 -4.37 26.19
C ASN A 109 3.00 -3.48 25.51
N ILE A 110 1.98 -4.09 24.90
CA ILE A 110 0.84 -3.36 24.33
C ILE A 110 -0.02 -2.84 25.49
N SER A 111 0.38 -1.72 26.09
CA SER A 111 -0.38 -1.02 27.11
C SER A 111 -1.09 0.18 26.50
N TYR A 112 -2.42 0.22 26.59
CA TYR A 112 -3.18 1.38 26.17
C TYR A 112 -2.85 2.57 27.09
N LYS A 113 -2.18 3.57 26.51
CA LYS A 113 -1.69 4.82 27.12
C LYS A 113 -0.45 4.69 28.01
N GLY A 114 0.70 4.84 27.36
CA GLY A 114 1.77 5.71 27.85
C GLY A 114 2.68 5.14 28.94
N LEU A 115 3.55 4.21 28.56
CA LEU A 115 4.87 3.97 29.18
C LEU A 115 5.69 3.05 28.25
N THR A 116 6.63 3.63 27.48
CA THR A 116 7.54 2.93 26.53
C THR A 116 6.86 1.82 25.74
N ASP A 117 6.08 2.22 24.74
CA ASP A 117 5.64 1.28 23.71
C ASP A 117 6.87 0.88 22.88
N LEU A 118 7.15 -0.43 22.81
CA LEU A 118 8.28 -0.94 22.01
C LEU A 118 8.19 -0.45 20.56
N VAL A 119 6.97 -0.22 20.08
CA VAL A 119 6.70 0.36 18.76
C VAL A 119 7.32 1.76 18.72
N THR A 120 6.79 2.74 19.47
CA THR A 120 7.33 4.12 19.54
C THR A 120 8.84 4.20 19.79
N ASP A 121 9.42 3.30 20.58
CA ASP A 121 10.88 3.26 20.78
C ASP A 121 11.62 2.74 19.52
N THR A 122 11.06 1.76 18.81
CA THR A 122 11.57 1.24 17.52
C THR A 122 11.45 2.28 16.40
N ASP A 123 10.30 2.96 16.26
CA ASP A 123 10.09 4.06 15.32
C ASP A 123 11.21 5.12 15.47
N LYS A 124 11.41 5.62 16.70
CA LYS A 124 12.42 6.64 17.01
C LYS A 124 13.85 6.17 16.83
N MET A 125 14.16 4.93 17.19
CA MET A 125 15.50 4.36 16.98
C MET A 125 15.79 4.16 15.48
N SER A 126 14.80 3.74 14.70
CA SER A 126 14.88 3.61 13.24
C SER A 126 15.11 4.99 12.61
N GLU A 127 14.29 6.00 12.95
CA GLU A 127 14.45 7.36 12.42
C GLU A 127 15.83 7.95 12.77
N ALA A 128 16.27 7.84 14.02
CA ALA A 128 17.59 8.34 14.44
C ALA A 128 18.75 7.69 13.67
N ALA A 129 18.63 6.41 13.32
CA ALA A 129 19.63 5.69 12.53
C ALA A 129 19.62 6.15 11.05
N ILE A 130 18.44 6.36 10.47
CA ILE A 130 18.27 6.92 9.11
C ILE A 130 18.83 8.35 9.05
N LEU A 131 18.46 9.22 10.00
CA LEU A 131 18.94 10.60 10.12
C LEU A 131 20.46 10.69 10.23
N SER A 132 21.09 9.77 10.96
CA SER A 132 22.56 9.67 11.07
C SER A 132 23.22 9.42 9.71
N VAL A 133 22.64 8.52 8.89
CA VAL A 133 23.11 8.27 7.51
C VAL A 133 22.91 9.50 6.63
N VAL A 134 21.72 10.09 6.62
CA VAL A 134 21.39 11.23 5.76
C VAL A 134 22.30 12.42 6.08
N ARG A 135 22.37 12.85 7.35
CA ARG A 135 23.17 14.02 7.76
C ARG A 135 24.68 13.83 7.59
N LYS A 136 25.18 12.59 7.57
CA LYS A 136 26.60 12.29 7.32
C LYS A 136 26.98 12.44 5.84
N ASN A 137 26.09 12.06 4.93
CA ASN A 137 26.37 12.02 3.48
C ASN A 137 25.82 13.25 2.74
N PHE A 138 24.79 13.89 3.29
CA PHE A 138 24.05 15.02 2.71
C PHE A 138 23.77 16.07 3.80
N PRO A 139 24.82 16.70 4.38
CA PRO A 139 24.69 17.55 5.57
C PRO A 139 23.80 18.79 5.37
N ASP A 140 23.71 19.28 4.14
CA ASP A 140 23.00 20.51 3.76
C ASP A 140 21.59 20.24 3.18
N HIS A 141 21.10 19.01 3.26
CA HIS A 141 19.76 18.65 2.76
C HIS A 141 18.68 18.84 3.84
N LEU A 142 17.48 19.26 3.44
CA LEU A 142 16.32 19.32 4.33
C LEU A 142 15.77 17.91 4.56
N ILE A 143 15.21 17.67 5.74
CA ILE A 143 14.60 16.40 6.14
C ILE A 143 13.22 16.68 6.75
N LEU A 144 12.27 15.80 6.45
CA LEU A 144 10.94 15.69 7.06
C LEU A 144 10.74 14.23 7.47
N GLY A 145 10.92 13.94 8.76
CA GLY A 145 10.60 12.66 9.37
C GLY A 145 9.21 12.66 10.03
N GLU A 146 8.58 11.50 10.13
CA GLU A 146 7.31 11.32 10.83
C GLU A 146 7.40 11.65 12.33
N GLU A 147 8.43 11.16 13.00
CA GLU A 147 8.60 11.31 14.46
C GLU A 147 9.34 12.62 14.81
N GLY A 148 10.35 12.98 14.02
CA GLY A 148 11.21 14.14 14.26
C GLY A 148 10.74 15.45 13.63
N GLY A 149 9.80 15.41 12.68
CA GLY A 149 9.36 16.59 11.92
C GLY A 149 10.45 17.14 10.99
N VAL A 150 10.53 18.47 10.87
CA VAL A 150 11.46 19.16 9.95
C VAL A 150 12.84 19.38 10.59
N ILE A 151 13.90 18.96 9.91
CA ILE A 151 15.30 19.11 10.34
C ILE A 151 16.17 19.51 9.14
N GLY A 152 17.01 20.53 9.25
CA GLY A 152 17.99 20.92 8.23
C GLY A 152 17.83 22.37 7.74
N ASP A 153 18.42 22.67 6.59
CA ASP A 153 18.36 23.99 5.95
C ASP A 153 17.14 24.07 5.02
N SER A 154 16.20 24.98 5.32
CA SER A 154 14.97 25.13 4.56
C SER A 154 15.19 25.67 3.13
N SER A 155 16.36 26.24 2.84
CA SER A 155 16.76 26.71 1.49
C SER A 155 17.28 25.60 0.56
N SER A 156 17.41 24.36 1.06
CA SER A 156 17.85 23.23 0.26
C SER A 156 16.87 22.90 -0.88
N ASP A 157 17.37 22.68 -2.09
CA ASP A 157 16.57 22.13 -3.19
C ASP A 157 16.16 20.66 -2.94
N TYR A 158 16.74 19.98 -1.94
CA TYR A 158 16.46 18.60 -1.59
C TYR A 158 15.69 18.45 -0.28
N LEU A 159 14.64 17.62 -0.28
CA LEU A 159 13.89 17.23 0.90
C LEU A 159 13.83 15.71 1.02
N TRP A 160 14.41 15.16 2.08
CA TRP A 160 14.26 13.75 2.45
C TRP A 160 12.95 13.55 3.21
N CYS A 161 12.06 12.70 2.73
CA CYS A 161 10.84 12.30 3.43
C CYS A 161 11.06 10.89 4.00
N ILE A 162 10.98 10.76 5.32
CA ILE A 162 11.34 9.54 6.05
C ILE A 162 10.14 9.06 6.86
N ASP A 163 9.71 7.84 6.55
CA ASP A 163 8.84 7.04 7.41
C ASP A 163 9.70 5.91 7.99
N PRO A 164 9.94 5.90 9.32
CA PRO A 164 10.81 4.93 9.96
C PRO A 164 10.16 3.56 10.17
N LEU A 165 8.83 3.41 10.04
CA LEU A 165 8.07 2.17 10.26
C LEU A 165 6.61 2.23 9.70
N ASP A 166 6.48 2.35 8.38
CA ASP A 166 5.18 2.29 7.68
C ASP A 166 4.43 1.01 8.06
N GLY A 167 3.22 1.13 8.59
CA GLY A 167 2.47 0.01 9.15
C GLY A 167 2.80 -0.30 10.61
N THR A 168 3.10 0.71 11.41
CA THR A 168 3.24 0.72 12.89
C THR A 168 2.30 -0.27 13.61
N THR A 169 1.01 -0.28 13.23
CA THR A 169 -0.01 -1.21 13.77
C THR A 169 0.28 -2.68 13.42
N ASN A 170 0.70 -2.96 12.19
CA ASN A 170 1.05 -4.31 11.76
C ASN A 170 2.32 -4.80 12.47
N PHE A 171 3.33 -3.94 12.63
CA PHE A 171 4.51 -4.25 13.45
C PHE A 171 4.14 -4.55 14.91
N ALA A 172 3.23 -3.77 15.51
CA ALA A 172 2.71 -4.00 16.87
C ALA A 172 2.04 -5.37 17.02
N HIS A 173 1.29 -5.82 16.01
CA HIS A 173 0.61 -7.11 16.01
C HIS A 173 1.47 -8.28 15.45
N GLY A 174 2.67 -8.02 14.95
CA GLY A 174 3.51 -9.02 14.27
C GLY A 174 2.92 -9.50 12.93
N TYR A 175 2.04 -8.71 12.32
CA TYR A 175 1.42 -8.99 11.03
C TYR A 175 2.39 -8.66 9.88
N PRO A 176 2.57 -9.55 8.89
CA PRO A 176 3.55 -9.34 7.81
C PRO A 176 3.03 -8.38 6.74
N SER A 177 3.11 -7.07 7.03
CA SER A 177 3.01 -5.97 6.06
C SER A 177 3.43 -4.66 6.72
N PHE A 178 4.72 -4.36 6.74
CA PHE A 178 5.27 -3.07 7.18
C PHE A 178 6.62 -2.82 6.51
N ALA A 179 7.09 -1.57 6.48
CA ALA A 179 8.34 -1.19 5.83
C ALA A 179 9.10 -0.07 6.54
N VAL A 180 10.34 0.15 6.12
CA VAL A 180 11.01 1.45 6.26
C VAL A 180 10.97 2.14 4.90
N SER A 181 10.53 3.39 4.83
CA SER A 181 10.37 4.15 3.59
C SER A 181 11.19 5.44 3.62
N VAL A 182 12.08 5.60 2.63
CA VAL A 182 12.94 6.78 2.47
C VAL A 182 12.83 7.27 1.04
N GLY A 183 12.16 8.41 0.87
CA GLY A 183 12.12 9.16 -0.39
C GLY A 183 12.99 10.41 -0.30
N VAL A 184 13.52 10.87 -1.43
CA VAL A 184 14.12 12.20 -1.54
C VAL A 184 13.53 12.93 -2.73
N LEU A 185 13.05 14.14 -2.46
CA LEU A 185 12.52 15.07 -3.44
C LEU A 185 13.65 16.00 -3.92
N PHE A 186 13.62 16.36 -5.19
CA PHE A 186 14.33 17.52 -5.73
C PHE A 186 13.28 18.53 -6.19
N LYS A 187 13.31 19.74 -5.61
CA LYS A 187 12.34 20.82 -5.83
C LYS A 187 10.87 20.37 -5.76
N GLY A 188 10.54 19.59 -4.73
CA GLY A 188 9.20 19.04 -4.50
C GLY A 188 8.82 17.79 -5.30
N LYS A 189 9.63 17.35 -6.26
CA LYS A 189 9.34 16.17 -7.10
C LYS A 189 10.21 14.98 -6.67
N PRO A 190 9.67 13.75 -6.52
CA PRO A 190 10.48 12.58 -6.17
C PRO A 190 11.65 12.34 -7.13
N ALA A 191 12.86 12.24 -6.58
CA ALA A 191 14.10 12.12 -7.33
C ALA A 191 14.80 10.77 -7.10
N SER A 192 14.77 10.23 -5.87
CA SER A 192 15.19 8.86 -5.55
C SER A 192 14.39 8.29 -4.39
N ALA A 193 14.31 6.96 -4.31
CA ALA A 193 13.46 6.25 -3.35
C ALA A 193 14.04 4.88 -2.97
N ALA A 194 13.87 4.49 -1.71
CA ALA A 194 14.02 3.12 -1.24
C ALA A 194 12.92 2.77 -0.22
N VAL A 195 12.35 1.57 -0.34
CA VAL A 195 11.39 1.00 0.62
C VAL A 195 11.86 -0.41 0.97
N VAL A 196 12.06 -0.71 2.25
CA VAL A 196 12.46 -2.03 2.75
C VAL A 196 11.27 -2.68 3.43
N GLU A 197 10.58 -3.59 2.72
CA GLU A 197 9.41 -4.32 3.21
C GLU A 197 9.82 -5.55 4.02
N PHE A 198 9.12 -5.79 5.13
CA PHE A 198 9.25 -6.96 5.97
C PHE A 198 8.21 -8.03 5.62
N VAL A 199 8.70 -9.24 5.35
CA VAL A 199 7.90 -10.37 4.87
C VAL A 199 8.12 -11.62 5.74
N GLY A 200 7.28 -12.65 5.54
CA GLY A 200 7.40 -13.95 6.22
C GLY A 200 6.57 -14.06 7.50
N GLY A 201 6.67 -13.08 8.39
CA GLY A 201 5.89 -13.03 9.64
C GLY A 201 6.67 -13.50 10.87
N ALA A 202 5.98 -13.53 12.02
CA ALA A 202 6.55 -13.86 13.34
C ALA A 202 7.44 -15.12 13.30
N MET A 203 8.65 -15.01 13.88
CA MET A 203 9.70 -16.04 13.88
C MET A 203 10.34 -16.40 12.52
N CYS A 204 9.83 -15.87 11.40
CA CYS A 204 10.28 -16.18 10.03
C CYS A 204 10.53 -14.92 9.19
N TRP A 205 10.90 -13.81 9.83
CA TRP A 205 11.09 -12.51 9.17
C TRP A 205 12.24 -12.51 8.15
N ASN A 206 11.98 -11.88 7.01
CA ASN A 206 12.96 -11.54 5.99
C ASN A 206 12.60 -10.17 5.40
N THR A 207 13.47 -9.58 4.57
CA THR A 207 13.21 -8.31 3.88
C THR A 207 13.30 -8.44 2.37
N ARG A 208 12.68 -7.48 1.66
CA ARG A 208 13.00 -7.15 0.28
C ARG A 208 13.06 -5.63 0.12
N ILE A 209 13.99 -5.15 -0.69
CA ILE A 209 14.17 -3.72 -0.96
C ILE A 209 13.65 -3.36 -2.35
N PHE A 210 12.72 -2.41 -2.39
CA PHE A 210 12.34 -1.70 -3.58
C PHE A 210 13.16 -0.42 -3.68
N SER A 211 13.57 -0.03 -4.88
CA SER A 211 14.26 1.24 -5.09
C SER A 211 14.07 1.76 -6.50
N ALA A 212 14.08 3.08 -6.63
CA ALA A 212 13.99 3.80 -7.89
C ALA A 212 14.81 5.10 -7.85
N VAL A 213 15.20 5.58 -9.02
CA VAL A 213 15.77 6.91 -9.22
C VAL A 213 15.14 7.47 -10.50
N ALA A 214 14.90 8.78 -10.55
CA ALA A 214 14.21 9.42 -11.66
C ALA A 214 14.87 9.10 -13.02
N GLY A 215 14.09 8.52 -13.94
CA GLY A 215 14.53 8.05 -15.26
C GLY A 215 15.33 6.73 -15.27
N GLY A 216 15.61 6.13 -14.11
CA GLY A 216 16.39 4.90 -13.97
C GLY A 216 15.58 3.60 -14.01
N GLY A 217 14.26 3.68 -13.84
CA GLY A 217 13.38 2.54 -13.63
C GLY A 217 13.32 2.05 -12.18
N ALA A 218 12.30 1.25 -11.87
CA ALA A 218 12.09 0.64 -10.57
C ALA A 218 12.71 -0.76 -10.47
N PHE A 219 13.19 -1.12 -9.27
CA PHE A 219 13.82 -2.40 -8.98
C PHE A 219 13.34 -2.98 -7.65
N CYS A 220 13.26 -4.32 -7.56
CA CYS A 220 13.09 -5.08 -6.32
C CYS A 220 14.27 -6.05 -6.17
N ASN A 221 15.03 -5.97 -5.08
CA ASN A 221 16.26 -6.75 -4.84
C ASN A 221 17.23 -6.73 -6.05
N GLY A 222 17.36 -5.56 -6.71
CA GLY A 222 18.20 -5.36 -7.90
C GLY A 222 17.65 -5.95 -9.21
N GLN A 223 16.51 -6.66 -9.20
CA GLN A 223 15.80 -7.07 -10.41
C GLN A 223 14.86 -5.94 -10.86
N LYS A 224 14.85 -5.60 -12.15
CA LYS A 224 13.93 -4.57 -12.67
C LYS A 224 12.49 -5.05 -12.60
N ILE A 225 11.58 -4.18 -12.15
CA ILE A 225 10.14 -4.49 -12.01
C ILE A 225 9.29 -3.58 -12.90
N HIS A 226 8.07 -4.04 -13.16
CA HIS A 226 7.08 -3.33 -13.96
C HIS A 226 5.67 -3.59 -13.44
N VAL A 227 4.81 -2.59 -13.56
CA VAL A 227 3.38 -2.71 -13.25
C VAL A 227 2.69 -3.76 -14.13
N SER A 228 1.57 -4.31 -13.65
CA SER A 228 0.81 -5.31 -14.41
C SER A 228 0.26 -4.75 -15.72
N GLN A 229 -0.12 -5.64 -16.65
CA GLN A 229 -0.77 -5.26 -17.91
C GLN A 229 -2.27 -5.61 -17.92
N THR A 230 -2.87 -5.81 -16.73
CA THR A 230 -4.30 -6.10 -16.58
C THR A 230 -5.12 -4.87 -17.00
N ASP A 231 -5.93 -5.01 -18.03
CA ASP A 231 -6.73 -3.96 -18.68
C ASP A 231 -8.21 -3.93 -18.24
N ASN A 232 -8.59 -4.82 -17.32
CA ASN A 232 -9.96 -5.10 -16.95
C ASN A 232 -10.13 -5.24 -15.43
N VAL A 233 -11.03 -4.45 -14.84
CA VAL A 233 -11.24 -4.41 -13.37
C VAL A 233 -11.75 -5.74 -12.84
N GLU A 234 -12.56 -6.47 -13.62
CA GLU A 234 -13.08 -7.78 -13.25
C GLU A 234 -12.00 -8.88 -13.18
N ARG A 235 -10.78 -8.58 -13.65
CA ARG A 235 -9.58 -9.42 -13.54
C ARG A 235 -8.54 -8.88 -12.58
N SER A 236 -8.72 -7.67 -12.04
CA SER A 236 -7.74 -7.04 -11.16
C SER A 236 -7.82 -7.52 -9.72
N LEU A 237 -6.69 -7.48 -9.03
CA LEU A 237 -6.59 -7.50 -7.57
C LEU A 237 -6.24 -6.08 -7.12
N LEU A 238 -7.03 -5.52 -6.21
CA LEU A 238 -6.94 -4.13 -5.80
C LEU A 238 -6.54 -4.00 -4.33
N VAL A 239 -6.02 -2.85 -3.95
CA VAL A 239 -5.53 -2.53 -2.60
C VAL A 239 -6.04 -1.14 -2.19
N THR A 240 -6.30 -0.93 -0.90
CA THR A 240 -6.64 0.37 -0.30
C THR A 240 -6.21 0.38 1.16
N GLY A 241 -5.95 1.57 1.72
CA GLY A 241 -5.87 1.75 3.16
C GLY A 241 -7.10 2.48 3.70
N PHE A 242 -7.15 2.60 5.04
CA PHE A 242 -8.18 3.36 5.76
C PHE A 242 -7.50 4.11 6.89
N GLY A 243 -7.72 5.43 6.95
CA GLY A 243 -7.30 6.27 8.06
C GLY A 243 -8.03 5.95 9.36
N TYR A 244 -7.44 6.37 10.48
CA TYR A 244 -7.92 6.09 11.84
C TYR A 244 -9.19 6.84 12.24
N GLU A 245 -9.52 7.93 11.53
CA GLU A 245 -10.73 8.72 11.77
C GLU A 245 -11.91 8.11 10.99
N HIS A 246 -12.96 7.70 11.70
CA HIS A 246 -14.16 7.09 11.10
C HIS A 246 -15.21 8.15 10.73
N ASP A 247 -14.85 9.06 9.83
CA ASP A 247 -15.69 10.17 9.36
C ASP A 247 -16.08 10.02 7.86
N ASP A 248 -16.50 11.11 7.21
CA ASP A 248 -17.04 11.08 5.85
C ASP A 248 -16.07 10.45 4.81
N PRO A 249 -14.77 10.81 4.74
CA PRO A 249 -13.80 10.12 3.88
C PRO A 249 -13.65 8.64 4.17
N TRP A 250 -13.71 8.21 5.44
CA TRP A 250 -13.67 6.80 5.80
C TRP A 250 -14.92 6.06 5.31
N ALA A 251 -16.11 6.64 5.50
CA ALA A 251 -17.37 6.06 5.03
C ALA A 251 -17.41 5.96 3.50
N THR A 252 -16.95 7.00 2.79
CA THR A 252 -16.80 7.01 1.34
C THR A 252 -15.80 5.94 0.87
N ASN A 253 -14.67 5.78 1.56
CA ASN A 253 -13.67 4.77 1.21
C ASN A 253 -14.19 3.34 1.46
N MET A 254 -14.95 3.11 2.54
CA MET A 254 -15.64 1.84 2.78
C MET A 254 -16.66 1.49 1.68
N ASN A 255 -17.36 2.50 1.13
CA ASN A 255 -18.24 2.30 -0.03
C ASN A 255 -17.44 1.94 -1.30
N LEU A 256 -16.33 2.63 -1.59
CA LEU A 256 -15.43 2.28 -2.69
C LEU A 256 -14.87 0.86 -2.55
N PHE A 257 -14.40 0.48 -1.35
CA PHE A 257 -13.92 -0.87 -1.04
C PHE A 257 -14.99 -1.93 -1.32
N LYS A 258 -16.24 -1.68 -0.89
CA LYS A 258 -17.38 -2.57 -1.17
C LYS A 258 -17.62 -2.68 -2.68
N GLU A 259 -17.78 -1.56 -3.37
CA GLU A 259 -18.09 -1.55 -4.81
C GLU A 259 -17.00 -2.22 -5.64
N TYR A 260 -15.72 -2.01 -5.32
CA TYR A 260 -14.62 -2.69 -6.00
C TYR A 260 -14.51 -4.16 -5.63
N THR A 261 -14.87 -4.55 -4.41
CA THR A 261 -14.97 -5.98 -4.03
C THR A 261 -16.10 -6.69 -4.78
N ASP A 262 -17.21 -6.00 -5.05
CA ASP A 262 -18.35 -6.54 -5.81
C ASP A 262 -18.02 -6.81 -7.29
N ILE A 263 -17.02 -6.12 -7.87
CA ILE A 263 -16.71 -6.20 -9.33
C ILE A 263 -15.32 -6.74 -9.70
N SER A 264 -14.35 -6.81 -8.79
CA SER A 264 -12.97 -7.25 -9.07
C SER A 264 -12.67 -8.67 -8.54
N ARG A 265 -11.40 -9.11 -8.54
CA ARG A 265 -10.97 -10.31 -7.78
C ARG A 265 -10.83 -10.05 -6.27
N GLY A 266 -11.39 -8.94 -5.81
CA GLY A 266 -11.43 -8.49 -4.43
C GLY A 266 -10.44 -7.36 -4.15
N VAL A 267 -10.71 -6.62 -3.09
CA VAL A 267 -9.81 -5.60 -2.55
C VAL A 267 -9.04 -6.18 -1.36
N ARG A 268 -7.83 -5.67 -1.10
CA ARG A 268 -7.04 -5.94 0.11
C ARG A 268 -6.84 -4.63 0.87
N ARG A 269 -6.63 -4.77 2.19
CA ARG A 269 -6.24 -3.68 3.08
C ARG A 269 -5.05 -4.18 3.88
N LEU A 270 -3.84 -3.99 3.35
CA LEU A 270 -2.63 -4.51 4.00
C LEU A 270 -2.23 -3.61 5.18
N GLY A 271 -2.35 -2.29 5.01
CA GLY A 271 -2.21 -1.33 6.11
C GLY A 271 -0.79 -0.79 6.29
N ALA A 272 -0.05 -0.68 5.18
CA ALA A 272 1.24 -0.03 5.09
C ALA A 272 1.32 0.60 3.69
N ALA A 273 1.30 1.93 3.61
CA ALA A 273 1.08 2.68 2.37
C ALA A 273 2.22 2.54 1.36
N ALA A 274 3.48 2.58 1.84
CA ALA A 274 4.67 2.38 1.02
C ALA A 274 4.74 0.94 0.51
N VAL A 275 4.33 -0.04 1.32
CA VAL A 275 4.20 -1.45 0.90
C VAL A 275 3.14 -1.60 -0.19
N ASP A 276 1.94 -1.04 0.03
CA ASP A 276 0.80 -1.10 -0.89
C ASP A 276 1.15 -0.50 -2.27
N MET A 277 1.89 0.62 -2.32
CA MET A 277 2.46 1.17 -3.57
C MET A 277 3.52 0.27 -4.20
N CYS A 278 4.44 -0.30 -3.41
CA CYS A 278 5.47 -1.21 -3.94
C CYS A 278 4.87 -2.48 -4.54
N HIS A 279 3.74 -2.97 -4.03
CA HIS A 279 3.01 -4.11 -4.61
C HIS A 279 2.38 -3.77 -5.97
N VAL A 280 1.91 -2.52 -6.17
CA VAL A 280 1.47 -2.01 -7.49
C VAL A 280 2.65 -1.98 -8.46
N ALA A 281 3.79 -1.41 -8.04
CA ALA A 281 5.01 -1.34 -8.85
C ALA A 281 5.59 -2.72 -9.24
N LEU A 282 5.40 -3.72 -8.37
CA LEU A 282 5.76 -5.13 -8.62
C LEU A 282 4.79 -5.84 -9.57
N GLY A 283 3.64 -5.24 -9.88
CA GLY A 283 2.62 -5.80 -10.78
C GLY A 283 1.83 -6.97 -10.20
N ILE A 284 1.82 -7.14 -8.87
CA ILE A 284 1.02 -8.18 -8.19
C ILE A 284 -0.37 -7.71 -7.75
N VAL A 285 -0.59 -6.39 -7.77
CA VAL A 285 -1.89 -5.73 -7.66
C VAL A 285 -1.96 -4.60 -8.68
N GLU A 286 -3.16 -4.23 -9.11
CA GLU A 286 -3.35 -3.26 -10.20
C GLU A 286 -3.38 -1.80 -9.75
N ALA A 287 -3.83 -1.51 -8.53
CA ALA A 287 -3.96 -0.15 -8.01
C ALA A 287 -4.08 -0.09 -6.49
N TYR A 288 -3.74 1.09 -5.96
CA TYR A 288 -3.89 1.48 -4.56
C TYR A 288 -4.48 2.90 -4.48
N TRP A 289 -5.43 3.11 -3.56
CA TRP A 289 -5.95 4.44 -3.24
C TRP A 289 -6.07 4.64 -1.72
N GLU A 290 -5.86 5.88 -1.25
CA GLU A 290 -6.07 6.26 0.15
C GLU A 290 -6.20 7.78 0.34
N TYR A 291 -6.93 8.17 1.40
CA TYR A 291 -7.10 9.55 1.87
C TYR A 291 -6.23 9.83 3.10
N ARG A 292 -5.83 11.09 3.28
CA ARG A 292 -5.12 11.67 4.43
C ARG A 292 -3.69 11.17 4.70
N LEU A 293 -3.07 10.52 3.71
CA LEU A 293 -1.64 10.23 3.69
C LEU A 293 -0.76 11.48 3.89
N LYS A 294 0.51 11.23 4.23
CA LYS A 294 1.57 12.19 4.51
C LYS A 294 2.68 12.11 3.45
N PRO A 295 3.56 13.11 3.33
CA PRO A 295 4.67 13.08 2.38
C PRO A 295 5.63 11.90 2.59
N TRP A 296 5.83 11.45 3.83
CA TRP A 296 6.70 10.31 4.15
C TRP A 296 6.11 8.97 3.72
N ASP A 297 4.80 8.75 3.92
CA ASP A 297 4.06 7.60 3.38
C ASP A 297 4.24 7.47 1.85
N MET A 298 4.20 8.62 1.15
CA MET A 298 4.03 8.67 -0.31
C MET A 298 5.32 8.81 -1.11
N ALA A 299 6.30 9.61 -0.65
CA ALA A 299 7.39 10.10 -1.50
C ALA A 299 8.22 8.98 -2.16
N ALA A 300 8.48 7.89 -1.43
CA ALA A 300 9.22 6.76 -1.97
C ALA A 300 8.36 5.89 -2.91
N GLY A 301 7.19 5.45 -2.43
CA GLY A 301 6.30 4.54 -3.17
C GLY A 301 5.80 5.13 -4.49
N VAL A 302 5.49 6.43 -4.53
CA VAL A 302 5.02 7.12 -5.73
C VAL A 302 6.07 7.11 -6.85
N LEU A 303 7.35 7.36 -6.54
CA LEU A 303 8.43 7.28 -7.53
C LEU A 303 8.61 5.84 -8.03
N ILE A 304 8.55 4.87 -7.11
CA ILE A 304 8.70 3.45 -7.43
C ILE A 304 7.59 2.96 -8.37
N VAL A 305 6.34 3.45 -8.21
CA VAL A 305 5.25 3.14 -9.16
C VAL A 305 5.45 3.82 -10.52
N GLU A 306 5.79 5.11 -10.57
CA GLU A 306 6.01 5.81 -11.85
C GLU A 306 7.16 5.19 -12.65
N GLU A 307 8.28 4.89 -11.99
CA GLU A 307 9.46 4.28 -12.62
C GLU A 307 9.26 2.78 -12.96
N ALA A 308 8.23 2.13 -12.41
CA ALA A 308 7.74 0.82 -12.87
C ALA A 308 6.82 0.92 -14.11
N GLY A 309 6.42 2.13 -14.51
CA GLY A 309 5.53 2.40 -15.64
C GLY A 309 4.06 2.59 -15.26
N GLY A 310 3.75 2.81 -13.97
CA GLY A 310 2.40 3.11 -13.50
C GLY A 310 1.98 4.56 -13.72
N ALA A 311 0.75 4.88 -13.30
CA ALA A 311 0.20 6.24 -13.30
C ALA A 311 -0.21 6.66 -11.88
N VAL A 312 -0.09 7.95 -11.62
CA VAL A 312 -0.29 8.61 -10.31
C VAL A 312 -1.21 9.81 -10.49
N SER A 313 -2.23 9.93 -9.64
CA SER A 313 -3.07 11.12 -9.53
C SER A 313 -3.54 11.31 -8.11
N ARG A 314 -4.23 12.43 -7.86
CA ARG A 314 -5.13 12.53 -6.71
C ARG A 314 -6.39 11.72 -6.96
N MET A 315 -7.16 11.43 -5.91
CA MET A 315 -8.38 10.63 -6.05
C MET A 315 -9.50 11.35 -6.84
N ASP A 316 -9.43 12.67 -6.99
CA ASP A 316 -10.28 13.46 -7.90
C ASP A 316 -9.85 13.39 -9.38
N GLY A 317 -8.76 12.68 -9.71
CA GLY A 317 -8.15 12.67 -11.03
C GLY A 317 -7.29 13.91 -11.34
N GLY A 318 -7.13 14.82 -10.38
CA GLY A 318 -6.26 15.98 -10.48
C GLY A 318 -4.77 15.61 -10.44
N LYS A 319 -3.93 16.57 -10.84
CA LYS A 319 -2.47 16.46 -10.72
C LYS A 319 -2.07 16.19 -9.26
N PHE A 320 -1.13 15.27 -9.08
CA PHE A 320 -0.62 14.88 -7.77
C PHE A 320 0.72 15.54 -7.44
N THR A 321 0.89 15.83 -6.16
CA THR A 321 2.12 16.22 -5.50
C THR A 321 2.25 15.41 -4.22
N VAL A 322 3.46 15.14 -3.75
CA VAL A 322 3.66 14.40 -2.48
C VAL A 322 3.13 15.13 -1.24
N PHE A 323 2.67 16.37 -1.38
CA PHE A 323 2.06 17.15 -0.30
C PHE A 323 0.52 17.06 -0.28
N ASP A 324 -0.12 16.49 -1.31
CA ASP A 324 -1.58 16.30 -1.36
C ASP A 324 -2.08 15.27 -0.33
N ARG A 325 -3.37 15.33 0.03
CA ARG A 325 -4.00 14.42 1.02
C ARG A 325 -4.86 13.31 0.40
N SER A 326 -4.69 13.03 -0.89
CA SER A 326 -5.39 11.91 -1.55
C SER A 326 -4.52 11.35 -2.66
N LEU A 327 -4.41 10.04 -2.72
CA LEU A 327 -3.58 9.34 -3.68
C LEU A 327 -4.38 8.27 -4.42
N LEU A 328 -4.21 8.21 -5.73
CA LEU A 328 -4.51 7.04 -6.55
C LEU A 328 -3.24 6.70 -7.33
N VAL A 329 -2.74 5.48 -7.15
CA VAL A 329 -1.71 4.88 -8.01
C VAL A 329 -2.27 3.64 -8.71
N SER A 330 -1.75 3.34 -9.89
CA SER A 330 -2.19 2.17 -10.65
C SER A 330 -1.16 1.71 -11.68
N ASN A 331 -1.44 0.60 -12.33
CA ASN A 331 -0.74 0.11 -13.52
C ASN A 331 -0.88 0.99 -14.79
N GLY A 332 -1.49 2.16 -14.70
CA GLY A 332 -1.71 3.08 -15.82
C GLY A 332 -2.92 2.70 -16.66
N VAL A 333 -2.98 1.46 -17.14
CA VAL A 333 -4.05 0.97 -18.03
C VAL A 333 -5.43 1.08 -17.38
N LEU A 334 -5.55 0.79 -16.09
CA LEU A 334 -6.82 0.87 -15.34
C LEU A 334 -7.11 2.25 -14.74
N HIS A 335 -6.19 3.21 -14.82
CA HIS A 335 -6.26 4.45 -14.04
C HIS A 335 -7.55 5.26 -14.30
N ALA A 336 -7.83 5.55 -15.58
CA ALA A 336 -9.05 6.24 -15.99
C ALA A 336 -10.33 5.46 -15.60
N LYS A 337 -10.28 4.13 -15.66
CA LYS A 337 -11.41 3.26 -15.33
C LYS A 337 -11.74 3.25 -13.83
N LEU A 338 -10.72 3.43 -12.98
CA LEU A 338 -10.89 3.58 -11.54
C LEU A 338 -11.44 4.97 -11.19
N LEU A 339 -10.98 6.02 -11.88
CA LEU A 339 -11.48 7.38 -11.68
C LEU A 339 -12.97 7.56 -12.01
N GLU A 340 -13.58 6.70 -12.86
CA GLU A 340 -15.04 6.71 -13.10
C GLU A 340 -15.88 6.60 -11.82
N LYS A 341 -15.36 5.96 -10.76
CA LYS A 341 -16.00 5.86 -9.44
C LYS A 341 -15.31 6.70 -8.38
N ILE A 342 -13.98 6.66 -8.33
CA ILE A 342 -13.20 7.32 -7.28
C ILE A 342 -13.28 8.85 -7.40
N GLY A 343 -13.27 9.38 -8.62
CA GLY A 343 -13.35 10.83 -8.89
C GLY A 343 -14.63 11.46 -8.34
N PRO A 344 -15.83 11.02 -8.78
CA PRO A 344 -17.10 11.53 -8.27
C PRO A 344 -17.26 11.40 -6.75
N ALA A 345 -16.80 10.30 -6.15
CA ALA A 345 -16.82 10.09 -4.70
C ALA A 345 -15.94 11.09 -3.95
N THR A 346 -14.78 11.45 -4.51
CA THR A 346 -13.86 12.46 -3.96
C THR A 346 -14.43 13.88 -4.09
N GLU A 347 -15.06 14.20 -5.22
CA GLU A 347 -15.71 15.49 -5.44
C GLU A 347 -16.94 15.70 -4.53
N GLU A 348 -17.69 14.63 -4.19
CA GLU A 348 -18.77 14.71 -3.20
C GLU A 348 -18.24 15.12 -1.81
N LEU A 349 -17.10 14.56 -1.39
CA LEU A 349 -16.45 14.91 -0.12
C LEU A 349 -16.01 16.38 -0.08
N LYS A 350 -15.42 16.89 -1.18
CA LYS A 350 -15.09 18.32 -1.32
C LYS A 350 -16.35 19.20 -1.25
N GLY A 351 -17.45 18.76 -1.88
CA GLY A 351 -18.75 19.43 -1.81
C GLY A 351 -19.33 19.52 -0.38
N LYS A 352 -18.96 18.59 0.50
CA LYS A 352 -19.27 18.63 1.95
C LYS A 352 -18.30 19.50 2.77
N GLY A 353 -17.31 20.12 2.13
CA GLY A 353 -16.31 20.96 2.79
C GLY A 353 -15.14 20.20 3.42
N ILE A 354 -14.91 18.93 3.04
CA ILE A 354 -13.75 18.17 3.51
C ILE A 354 -12.46 18.76 2.90
N ASP A 355 -11.51 19.09 3.78
CA ASP A 355 -10.23 19.67 3.40
C ASP A 355 -9.21 18.63 2.91
N PHE A 356 -9.02 18.60 1.59
CA PHE A 356 -7.93 17.89 0.90
C PHE A 356 -6.84 18.84 0.35
N SER A 357 -6.71 20.05 0.91
CA SER A 357 -5.54 20.90 0.64
C SER A 357 -4.24 20.22 1.08
N LEU A 358 -3.08 20.79 0.72
CA LEU A 358 -1.79 20.20 1.04
C LEU A 358 -1.66 19.96 2.56
N TRP A 359 -1.04 18.85 2.97
CA TRP A 359 -0.85 18.55 4.40
C TRP A 359 0.09 19.55 5.06
N TYR A 360 1.34 19.59 4.61
CA TYR A 360 2.34 20.55 5.03
C TYR A 360 3.47 20.56 3.99
N LYS A 361 3.78 21.74 3.47
CA LYS A 361 4.98 22.03 2.68
C LYS A 361 5.80 23.01 3.53
N PRO A 362 7.10 22.78 3.79
CA PRO A 362 7.93 23.77 4.49
C PRO A 362 7.98 25.09 3.71
N ASP A 363 7.84 26.22 4.40
CA ASP A 363 7.57 27.53 3.78
C ASP A 363 8.67 27.97 2.80
N ASP A 364 9.95 27.85 3.18
CA ASP A 364 11.08 28.23 2.31
C ASP A 364 11.48 27.13 1.30
N TYR A 365 10.90 25.92 1.39
CA TYR A 365 11.29 24.82 0.51
C TYR A 365 10.87 25.12 -0.93
N ASN A 366 11.86 25.29 -1.80
CA ASN A 366 11.67 25.62 -3.19
C ASN A 366 10.99 24.46 -3.94
N THR A 367 9.89 24.71 -4.65
CA THR A 367 9.14 23.67 -5.35
C THR A 367 8.73 24.07 -6.76
N GLU A 368 8.93 23.18 -7.73
CA GLU A 368 8.42 23.29 -9.11
C GLU A 368 7.00 22.69 -9.26
N ILE A 369 6.17 22.90 -8.23
CA ILE A 369 4.81 22.35 -8.09
C ILE A 369 3.78 23.41 -8.50
#